data_AF-A0A920SFP2-F1
#
_entry.id   AF-A0A920SFP2-F1
#
_cell.length_a   1.000
_cell.length_b   1.000
_cell.length_c   1.000
_cell.angle_alpha   90.00
_cell.angle_beta   90.00
_cell.angle_gamma   90.00
#
_symmetry.space_group_name_H-M   'P 1'
#
loop_
_entity.id
_entity.type
_entity.pdbx_description
1 polymer ?
#
loop_
_entity_poly.entity_id
_entity_poly.type
_entity_poly.pdbx_seq_one_letter_code
_entity_poly.pdbx_strand_id
1 'polypeptide(L)'
;MHFAITDPNPDFSRENGLNELEAAGIQIVEEGSDGAEELYEAFAKHITTGTPFVPTKYAMTLDGKIATHTGDSKWVKGHEARRYVQGKAPSLRCHFSWRQHKLSDDPYLTARDDDGSPLERQPLRVVLDSVCSTPLNSAMLGQPGSTLIATTEAGPDARILALEQTGAELVVLPAGEDQE
;
A
#
# COMPACT_ATOMS: atom_id res chain seq x y z
N MET A 1 -25.65 -24.59 4.95
CA MET A 1 -24.51 -23.69 4.73
C MET A 1 -24.87 -22.36 5.35
N HIS A 2 -23.96 -21.80 6.14
CA HIS A 2 -24.10 -20.45 6.69
C HIS A 2 -23.11 -19.53 5.96
N PHE A 3 -23.54 -18.33 5.58
CA PHE A 3 -22.68 -17.35 4.92
C PHE A 3 -22.99 -15.96 5.47
N ALA A 4 -22.00 -15.06 5.48
CA ALA A 4 -22.15 -13.72 6.03
C ALA A 4 -22.25 -12.62 4.95
N ILE A 5 -21.58 -12.82 3.80
CA ILE A 5 -21.50 -11.82 2.71
C ILE A 5 -21.56 -12.53 1.36
N THR A 6 -22.28 -11.92 0.42
CA THR A 6 -22.31 -12.35 -0.99
C THR A 6 -21.13 -11.77 -1.78
N ASP A 7 -20.65 -12.48 -2.80
CA ASP A 7 -19.58 -11.97 -3.67
C ASP A 7 -20.01 -10.64 -4.32
N PRO A 8 -19.24 -9.55 -4.13
CA PRO A 8 -19.57 -8.24 -4.64
C PRO A 8 -19.16 -8.05 -6.11
N ASN A 9 -18.49 -9.04 -6.73
CA ASN A 9 -18.10 -9.00 -8.12
C ASN A 9 -19.33 -8.78 -9.04
N PRO A 10 -19.39 -7.67 -9.80
CA PRO A 10 -20.52 -7.39 -10.68
C PRO A 10 -20.62 -8.36 -11.86
N ASP A 11 -19.51 -8.99 -12.27
CA ASP A 11 -19.46 -9.95 -13.36
C ASP A 11 -19.97 -11.35 -12.95
N PHE A 12 -20.15 -11.57 -11.65
CA PHE A 12 -20.71 -12.79 -11.11
C PHE A 12 -22.17 -12.56 -10.73
N SER A 13 -23.09 -13.28 -11.36
CA SER A 13 -24.48 -13.29 -10.93
C SER A 13 -24.56 -13.96 -9.55
N ARG A 14 -24.68 -13.13 -8.51
CA ARG A 14 -24.78 -13.54 -7.10
C ARG A 14 -25.81 -14.66 -6.87
N GLU A 15 -26.88 -14.62 -7.66
CA GLU A 15 -27.97 -15.58 -7.64
C GLU A 15 -27.53 -16.98 -8.12
N ASN A 16 -26.59 -17.11 -9.05
CA ASN A 16 -26.23 -18.42 -9.59
C ASN A 16 -25.59 -19.33 -8.54
N GLY A 17 -24.68 -18.81 -7.72
CA GLY A 17 -24.02 -19.63 -6.69
C GLY A 17 -24.98 -20.08 -5.59
N LEU A 18 -25.86 -19.20 -5.12
CA LEU A 18 -26.86 -19.55 -4.10
C LEU A 18 -27.94 -20.48 -4.68
N ASN A 19 -28.43 -20.21 -5.89
CA ASN A 19 -29.43 -21.03 -6.55
C ASN A 19 -28.91 -22.45 -6.85
N GLU A 20 -27.64 -22.59 -7.24
CA GLU A 20 -27.02 -23.91 -7.46
C GLU A 20 -26.98 -24.74 -6.18
N LEU A 21 -26.65 -24.12 -5.06
CA LEU A 21 -26.62 -24.77 -3.75
C LEU A 21 -28.03 -25.17 -3.29
N GLU A 22 -29.02 -24.29 -3.45
CA GLU A 22 -30.42 -24.59 -3.15
C GLU A 22 -30.96 -25.71 -4.05
N ALA A 23 -30.64 -25.70 -5.35
CA ALA A 23 -31.04 -26.73 -6.31
C ALA A 23 -30.44 -28.10 -5.98
N ALA A 24 -29.27 -28.13 -5.33
CA ALA A 24 -28.66 -29.35 -4.80
C ALA A 24 -29.29 -29.82 -3.46
N GLY A 25 -30.29 -29.11 -2.94
CA GLY A 25 -30.96 -29.42 -1.67
C GLY A 25 -30.18 -28.96 -0.44
N ILE A 26 -29.20 -28.06 -0.59
CA ILE A 26 -28.44 -27.51 0.52
C ILE A 26 -29.22 -26.33 1.11
N GLN A 27 -29.59 -26.42 2.38
CA GLN A 27 -30.20 -25.31 3.09
C GLN A 27 -29.17 -24.18 3.28
N ILE A 28 -29.53 -22.96 2.89
CA ILE A 28 -28.68 -21.77 3.03
C ILE A 28 -29.26 -20.85 4.11
N VAL A 29 -28.39 -20.28 4.95
CA VAL A 29 -28.73 -19.30 5.99
C VAL A 29 -27.75 -18.14 5.89
N GLU A 30 -28.26 -16.93 5.72
CA GLU A 30 -27.47 -15.71 5.85
C GLU A 30 -27.34 -15.33 7.33
N GLU A 31 -26.10 -15.11 7.78
CA GLU A 31 -25.78 -14.63 9.12
C GLU A 31 -25.44 -13.13 9.09
N GLY A 32 -25.32 -12.50 10.28
CA GLY A 32 -24.91 -11.11 10.37
C GLY A 32 -23.51 -10.86 9.78
N SER A 33 -23.36 -9.74 9.09
CA SER A 33 -22.12 -9.35 8.40
C SER A 33 -21.09 -8.64 9.30
N ASP A 34 -21.37 -8.54 10.61
CA ASP A 34 -20.50 -7.86 11.58
C ASP A 34 -19.08 -8.44 11.58
N GLY A 35 -18.10 -7.63 11.17
CA GLY A 35 -16.69 -8.01 11.05
C GLY A 35 -16.32 -8.73 9.75
N ALA A 36 -17.28 -9.36 9.07
CA ALA A 36 -17.04 -9.94 7.74
C ALA A 36 -16.81 -8.82 6.70
N GLU A 37 -17.52 -7.70 6.81
CA GLU A 37 -17.36 -6.57 5.88
C GLU A 37 -15.98 -5.93 6.01
N GLU A 38 -15.51 -5.75 7.25
CA GLU A 38 -14.17 -5.19 7.53
C GLU A 38 -13.07 -6.13 7.02
N LEU A 39 -13.20 -7.45 7.24
CA LEU A 39 -12.26 -8.44 6.72
C LEU A 39 -12.14 -8.38 5.19
N TYR A 40 -13.24 -8.03 4.53
CA TYR A 40 -13.39 -8.15 3.09
C TYR A 40 -13.31 -6.81 2.33
N GLU A 41 -13.27 -5.68 3.05
CA GLU A 41 -13.35 -4.32 2.53
C GLU A 41 -12.35 -4.04 1.39
N ALA A 42 -11.13 -4.56 1.53
CA ALA A 42 -10.06 -4.32 0.58
C ALA A 42 -10.31 -5.02 -0.76
N PHE A 43 -10.83 -6.24 -0.71
CA PHE A 43 -11.23 -7.00 -1.89
C PHE A 43 -12.48 -6.39 -2.50
N ALA A 44 -13.51 -6.15 -1.67
CA ALA A 44 -14.79 -5.61 -2.10
C ALA A 44 -14.61 -4.27 -2.82
N LYS A 45 -13.81 -3.35 -2.27
CA LYS A 45 -13.52 -2.07 -2.94
C LYS A 45 -12.85 -2.29 -4.29
N HIS A 46 -11.84 -3.16 -4.36
CA HIS A 46 -11.09 -3.38 -5.59
C HIS A 46 -11.97 -3.96 -6.70
N ILE A 47 -12.75 -4.99 -6.40
CA ILE A 47 -13.57 -5.65 -7.43
C ILE A 47 -14.76 -4.80 -7.87
N THR A 48 -15.32 -3.97 -6.98
CA THR A 48 -16.47 -3.12 -7.30
C THR A 48 -16.10 -1.83 -8.02
N THR A 49 -14.95 -1.23 -7.69
CA THR A 49 -14.55 0.09 -8.21
C THR A 49 -13.40 0.05 -9.21
N GLY A 50 -12.71 -1.09 -9.32
CA GLY A 50 -11.45 -1.20 -10.06
C GLY A 50 -10.26 -0.50 -9.39
N THR A 51 -10.44 0.15 -8.23
CA THR A 51 -9.39 0.91 -7.53
C THR A 51 -8.94 0.24 -6.24
N PRO A 52 -7.65 0.31 -5.87
CA PRO A 52 -7.15 -0.35 -4.66
C PRO A 52 -7.71 0.30 -3.40
N PHE A 53 -7.82 -0.48 -2.33
CA PHE A 53 -8.01 0.04 -0.97
C PHE A 53 -6.70 0.63 -0.46
N VAL A 54 -6.75 1.90 -0.04
CA VAL A 54 -5.56 2.70 0.33
C VAL A 54 -5.70 3.13 1.78
N PRO A 55 -5.27 2.30 2.74
CA PRO A 55 -5.24 2.70 4.14
C PRO A 55 -4.17 3.78 4.32
N THR A 56 -4.55 4.90 4.92
CA THR A 56 -3.61 6.00 5.17
C THR A 56 -3.27 6.06 6.65
N LYS A 57 -1.98 6.23 6.97
CA LYS A 57 -1.49 6.33 8.35
C LYS A 57 -0.75 7.65 8.56
N TYR A 58 -1.08 8.32 9.67
CA TYR A 58 -0.41 9.55 10.10
C TYR A 58 0.27 9.38 11.46
N ALA A 59 1.39 10.08 11.64
CA ALA A 59 2.03 10.30 12.93
C ALA A 59 2.15 11.79 13.17
N MET A 60 1.54 12.28 14.24
CA MET A 60 1.48 13.69 14.55
C MET A 60 1.56 13.92 16.06
N THR A 61 2.01 15.11 16.44
CA THR A 61 1.91 15.65 17.79
C THR A 61 0.45 15.93 18.17
N LEU A 62 0.19 16.25 19.44
CA LEU A 62 -1.15 16.57 19.93
C LEU A 62 -1.77 17.79 19.21
N ASP A 63 -0.94 18.75 18.80
CA ASP A 63 -1.33 19.94 18.03
C ASP A 63 -1.32 19.70 16.50
N GLY A 64 -1.23 18.43 16.06
CA GLY A 64 -1.40 18.04 14.66
C GLY A 64 -0.17 18.23 13.76
N LYS A 65 1.04 18.35 14.33
CA LYS A 65 2.29 18.52 13.55
C LYS A 65 2.94 17.19 13.24
N ILE A 66 3.35 16.98 11.99
CA ILE A 66 4.05 15.77 11.54
C ILE A 66 5.58 15.91 11.60
N ALA A 67 6.08 17.13 11.76
CA ALA A 67 7.49 17.47 11.93
C ALA A 67 7.59 18.82 12.68
N THR A 68 8.74 19.10 13.28
CA THR A 68 9.06 20.43 13.80
C THR A 68 9.25 21.44 12.67
N HIS A 69 9.34 22.73 13.00
CA HIS A 69 9.62 23.79 12.02
C HIS A 69 11.00 23.63 11.31
N THR A 70 11.92 22.88 11.92
CA THR A 70 13.22 22.53 11.32
C THR A 70 13.18 21.25 10.49
N GLY A 71 12.03 20.57 10.41
CA GLY A 71 11.85 19.32 9.68
C GLY A 71 12.18 18.06 10.47
N ASP A 72 12.51 18.17 11.76
CA ASP A 72 12.73 16.99 12.60
C ASP A 72 11.40 16.30 12.89
N SER A 73 11.27 15.05 12.44
CA SER A 73 10.06 14.23 12.55
C SER A 73 10.35 12.87 13.19
N LYS A 74 11.60 12.64 13.62
CA LYS A 74 11.98 11.33 14.12
C LYS A 74 11.34 11.14 15.51
N TRP A 75 10.72 9.97 15.68
CA TRP A 75 10.19 9.50 16.98
C TRP A 75 9.03 10.33 17.56
N VAL A 76 8.21 10.97 16.71
CA VAL A 76 6.93 11.61 17.15
C VAL A 76 6.01 10.63 17.88
N LYS A 77 6.08 9.33 17.57
CA LYS A 77 5.40 8.26 18.32
C LYS A 77 6.39 7.34 19.03
N GLY A 78 5.95 6.77 20.16
CA GLY A 78 6.69 5.78 20.94
C GLY A 78 6.87 4.42 20.24
N HIS A 79 7.63 3.55 20.89
CA HIS A 79 7.96 2.21 20.38
C HIS A 79 6.72 1.35 20.09
N GLU A 80 5.74 1.32 21.00
CA GLU A 80 4.52 0.52 20.85
C GLU A 80 3.72 0.87 19.59
N ALA A 81 3.55 2.17 19.33
CA ALA A 81 2.85 2.63 18.14
C ALA A 81 3.58 2.27 16.83
N ARG A 82 4.91 2.21 16.86
CA ARG A 82 5.72 1.78 15.70
C ARG A 82 5.60 0.28 15.49
N ARG A 83 5.66 -0.52 16.57
CA ARG A 83 5.45 -1.97 16.53
C ARG A 83 4.06 -2.32 16.00
N TYR A 84 3.03 -1.59 16.43
CA TYR A 84 1.67 -1.76 15.92
C TYR A 84 1.58 -1.60 14.40
N VAL A 85 2.22 -0.56 13.83
CA VAL A 85 2.24 -0.35 12.37
C VAL A 85 3.07 -1.42 11.67
N GLN A 86 4.20 -1.85 12.24
CA GLN A 86 4.99 -2.96 11.69
C GLN A 86 4.19 -4.25 11.64
N GLY A 87 3.39 -4.55 12.67
CA GLY A 87 2.50 -5.72 12.68
C GLY A 87 1.42 -5.70 11.60
N LYS A 88 1.09 -4.53 11.03
CA LYS A 88 0.16 -4.41 9.89
C LYS A 88 0.84 -4.47 8.53
N ALA A 89 2.15 -4.20 8.43
CA ALA A 89 2.87 -4.19 7.16
C ALA A 89 2.71 -5.50 6.34
N PRO A 90 2.68 -6.71 6.94
CA PRO A 90 2.54 -7.96 6.19
C PRO A 90 1.17 -8.15 5.51
N SER A 91 0.12 -7.49 6.00
CA SER A 91 -1.22 -7.56 5.40
C SER A 91 -1.38 -6.61 4.20
N LEU A 92 -0.47 -5.65 4.04
CA LEU A 92 -0.47 -4.71 2.93
C LEU A 92 0.18 -5.33 1.70
N ARG A 93 -0.37 -5.02 0.53
CA ARG A 93 0.26 -5.38 -0.76
C ARG A 93 1.36 -4.41 -1.17
N CYS A 94 1.28 -3.16 -0.69
CA CYS A 94 2.14 -2.07 -1.14
C CYS A 94 2.42 -1.08 0.00
N HIS A 95 3.67 -0.63 0.09
CA HIS A 95 4.06 0.58 0.79
C HIS A 95 4.23 1.71 -0.21
N PHE A 96 3.46 2.77 -0.01
CA PHE A 96 3.47 3.93 -0.88
C PHE A 96 4.23 5.07 -0.23
N SER A 97 5.11 5.71 -1.00
CA SER A 97 5.81 6.92 -0.59
C SER A 97 5.81 7.92 -1.74
N TRP A 98 5.75 9.19 -1.40
CA TRP A 98 5.96 10.26 -2.35
C TRP A 98 7.31 10.91 -2.08
N ARG A 99 8.05 11.20 -3.15
CA ARG A 99 9.25 12.00 -3.03
C ARG A 99 8.87 13.47 -3.02
N GLN A 100 9.10 14.11 -1.88
CA GLN A 100 9.41 15.54 -1.88
C GLN A 100 10.91 15.78 -1.78
N HIS A 101 11.36 16.88 -2.39
CA HIS A 101 12.75 17.32 -2.46
C HIS A 101 13.47 17.38 -1.09
N LYS A 102 12.73 17.31 0.03
CA LYS A 102 13.25 17.29 1.41
C LYS A 102 12.73 16.10 2.24
N LEU A 103 12.97 14.86 1.81
CA LEU A 103 12.86 13.71 2.74
C LEU A 103 14.22 13.45 3.39
N SER A 104 14.32 13.70 4.70
CA SER A 104 15.49 13.44 5.55
C SER A 104 15.60 12.00 6.04
N ASP A 105 14.54 11.21 5.91
CA ASP A 105 14.39 9.98 6.69
C ASP A 105 14.95 8.73 6.01
N ASP A 106 15.35 8.81 4.74
CA ASP A 106 15.93 7.72 3.91
C ASP A 106 15.45 6.30 4.34
N PRO A 107 14.13 6.03 4.26
CA PRO A 107 13.54 4.88 4.92
C PRO A 107 13.82 3.58 4.16
N TYR A 108 13.84 2.45 4.87
CA TYR A 108 13.97 1.13 4.26
C TYR A 108 12.66 0.63 3.63
N LEU A 109 11.51 1.06 4.17
CA LEU A 109 10.16 0.63 3.76
C LEU A 109 9.95 -0.89 3.73
N THR A 110 10.66 -1.65 4.57
CA THR A 110 10.49 -3.10 4.73
C THR A 110 9.42 -3.44 5.77
N ALA A 111 8.74 -4.57 5.56
CA ALA A 111 8.03 -5.28 6.61
C ALA A 111 9.03 -6.10 7.42
N ARG A 112 9.01 -5.96 8.74
CA ARG A 112 9.98 -6.60 9.65
C ARG A 112 9.28 -7.37 10.76
N ASP A 113 9.98 -8.36 11.30
CA ASP A 113 9.61 -9.01 12.54
C ASP A 113 9.90 -8.13 13.77
N ASP A 114 9.60 -8.66 14.96
CA ASP A 114 9.80 -7.97 16.23
C ASP A 114 11.29 -7.73 16.57
N ASP A 115 12.20 -8.51 15.98
CA ASP A 115 13.66 -8.34 16.12
C ASP A 115 14.22 -7.31 15.12
N GLY A 116 13.37 -6.80 14.22
CA GLY A 116 13.73 -5.82 13.21
C GLY A 116 14.30 -6.42 11.92
N SER A 117 14.27 -7.75 11.77
CA SER A 117 14.73 -8.43 10.56
C SER A 117 13.65 -8.37 9.47
N PRO A 118 14.01 -8.16 8.19
CA PRO A 118 13.04 -8.19 7.10
C PRO A 118 12.35 -9.55 6.99
N LEU A 119 11.03 -9.54 6.82
CA LEU A 119 10.26 -10.75 6.53
C LEU A 119 10.55 -11.26 5.11
N GLU A 120 10.30 -12.54 4.86
CA GLU A 120 10.46 -13.15 3.53
C GLU A 120 9.54 -12.49 2.49
N ARG A 121 8.26 -12.32 2.84
CA ARG A 121 7.29 -11.61 1.98
C ARG A 121 7.34 -10.12 2.26
N GLN A 122 7.78 -9.35 1.27
CA GLN A 122 7.80 -7.89 1.32
C GLN A 122 6.65 -7.29 0.51
N PRO A 123 6.00 -6.21 1.01
CA PRO A 123 5.09 -5.42 0.19
C PRO A 123 5.87 -4.71 -0.92
N LEU A 124 5.22 -4.50 -2.08
CA LEU A 124 5.79 -3.68 -3.14
C LEU A 124 6.04 -2.27 -2.62
N ARG A 125 7.24 -1.71 -2.82
CA ARG A 125 7.51 -0.31 -2.51
C ARG A 125 7.19 0.51 -3.75
N VAL A 126 6.19 1.39 -3.68
CA VAL A 126 5.84 2.31 -4.76
C VAL A 126 6.27 3.71 -4.37
N VAL A 127 7.08 4.33 -5.23
CA VAL A 127 7.59 5.69 -5.05
C VAL A 127 7.07 6.56 -6.18
N LEU A 128 6.37 7.64 -5.84
CA LEU A 128 6.03 8.69 -6.81
C LEU A 128 7.14 9.73 -6.86
N ASP A 129 7.77 9.89 -8.02
CA ASP A 129 8.89 10.80 -8.25
C ASP A 129 8.82 11.34 -9.68
N SER A 130 8.09 12.43 -9.88
CA SER A 130 7.75 12.99 -11.19
C SER A 130 8.96 13.39 -12.04
N VAL A 131 10.12 13.64 -11.43
CA VAL A 131 11.33 14.13 -12.12
C VAL A 131 12.54 13.21 -11.96
N CYS A 132 12.33 11.97 -11.50
CA CYS A 132 13.40 11.00 -11.22
C CYS A 132 14.51 11.58 -10.31
N SER A 133 14.14 12.30 -9.26
CA SER A 133 15.04 12.89 -8.28
C SER A 133 15.53 11.92 -7.20
N THR A 134 15.02 10.69 -7.15
CA THR A 134 15.37 9.68 -6.15
C THR A 134 16.88 9.39 -6.15
N PRO A 135 17.60 9.61 -5.04
CA PRO A 135 19.01 9.26 -4.92
C PRO A 135 19.25 7.77 -5.20
N LEU A 136 20.28 7.48 -5.99
CA LEU A 136 20.64 6.10 -6.37
C LEU A 136 21.09 5.25 -5.17
N ASN A 137 21.47 5.91 -4.07
CA ASN A 137 21.86 5.30 -2.81
C ASN A 137 20.74 5.31 -1.76
N SER A 138 19.48 5.57 -2.15
CA SER A 138 18.35 5.53 -1.20
C SER A 138 18.28 4.15 -0.54
N ALA A 139 18.17 4.10 0.78
CA ALA A 139 18.33 2.85 1.52
C ALA A 139 17.33 1.76 1.13
N MET A 140 16.10 2.15 0.74
CA MET A 140 15.06 1.25 0.21
C MET A 140 15.47 0.45 -1.04
N LEU A 141 16.39 0.96 -1.86
CA LEU A 141 16.81 0.31 -3.11
C LEU A 141 17.68 -0.92 -2.85
N GLY A 142 18.37 -0.97 -1.71
CA GLY A 142 19.18 -2.12 -1.28
C GLY A 142 18.45 -3.14 -0.42
N GLN A 143 17.13 -3.01 -0.22
CA GLN A 143 16.33 -3.89 0.65
C GLN A 143 15.72 -5.06 -0.13
N PRO A 144 15.46 -6.21 0.53
CA PRO A 144 14.73 -7.31 -0.09
C PRO A 144 13.34 -6.88 -0.55
N GLY A 145 12.81 -7.52 -1.60
CA GLY A 145 11.55 -7.16 -2.26
C GLY A 145 11.74 -6.19 -3.43
N SER A 146 10.64 -5.80 -4.06
CA SER A 146 10.65 -4.95 -5.27
C SER A 146 10.36 -3.49 -4.94
N THR A 147 10.97 -2.59 -5.71
CA THR A 147 10.70 -1.16 -5.68
C THR A 147 10.28 -0.71 -7.08
N LEU A 148 9.07 -0.16 -7.19
CA LEU A 148 8.53 0.48 -8.39
C LEU A 148 8.61 2.01 -8.20
N ILE A 149 9.23 2.71 -9.13
CA ILE A 149 9.26 4.16 -9.18
C ILE A 149 8.38 4.61 -10.34
N ALA A 150 7.29 5.31 -10.01
CA ALA A 150 6.45 5.96 -11.00
C ALA A 150 6.93 7.39 -11.22
N THR A 151 7.24 7.71 -12.48
CA THR A 151 7.74 9.00 -12.91
C THR A 151 6.93 9.55 -14.09
N THR A 152 7.26 10.75 -14.55
CA THR A 152 6.68 11.31 -15.77
C THR A 152 7.74 11.53 -16.83
N GLU A 153 7.34 12.03 -18.01
CA GLU A 153 8.25 12.43 -19.09
C GLU A 153 9.24 13.54 -18.69
N ALA A 154 9.07 14.17 -17.53
CA ALA A 154 10.02 15.13 -16.97
C ALA A 154 11.27 14.48 -16.36
N GLY A 155 11.25 13.16 -16.11
CA GLY A 155 12.41 12.40 -15.67
C GLY A 155 13.45 12.26 -16.79
N PRO A 156 14.71 12.71 -16.62
CA PRO A 156 15.71 12.56 -17.66
C PRO A 156 16.05 11.08 -17.91
N ASP A 157 16.16 10.65 -19.18
CA ASP A 157 16.48 9.26 -19.55
C ASP A 157 17.70 8.69 -18.80
N ALA A 158 18.74 9.50 -18.65
CA ALA A 158 19.95 9.11 -17.91
C ALA A 158 19.67 8.79 -16.44
N ARG A 159 18.70 9.46 -15.81
CA ARG A 159 18.26 9.20 -14.43
C ARG A 159 17.40 7.95 -14.34
N ILE A 160 16.51 7.74 -15.31
CA ILE A 160 15.69 6.53 -15.41
C ILE A 160 16.59 5.30 -15.49
N LEU A 161 17.50 5.28 -16.46
CA LEU A 161 18.46 4.19 -16.64
C LEU A 161 19.33 3.94 -15.40
N ALA A 162 19.80 5.02 -14.75
CA ALA A 162 20.60 4.87 -13.54
C ALA A 162 19.81 4.28 -12.37
N LEU A 163 18.51 4.58 -12.25
CA LEU A 163 17.64 3.99 -11.23
C LEU A 163 17.33 2.53 -11.54
N GLU A 164 17.08 2.19 -12.81
CA GLU A 164 16.88 0.80 -13.24
C GLU A 164 18.10 -0.07 -12.90
N GLN A 165 19.31 0.47 -13.05
CA GLN A 165 20.55 -0.21 -12.69
C GLN A 165 20.69 -0.51 -11.18
N THR A 166 19.91 0.16 -10.33
CA THR A 166 19.83 -0.17 -8.89
C THR A 166 18.91 -1.37 -8.60
N GLY A 167 18.19 -1.88 -9.61
CA GLY A 167 17.19 -2.93 -9.48
C GLY A 167 15.77 -2.41 -9.23
N ALA A 168 15.54 -1.10 -9.32
CA ALA A 168 14.20 -0.54 -9.31
C ALA A 168 13.50 -0.78 -10.66
N GLU A 169 12.21 -1.06 -10.62
CA GLU A 169 11.34 -1.01 -11.79
C GLU A 169 10.87 0.44 -11.98
N LEU A 170 10.83 0.92 -13.23
CA LEU A 170 10.37 2.26 -13.53
C LEU A 170 9.16 2.22 -14.46
N VAL A 171 8.17 3.05 -14.15
CA VAL A 171 7.02 3.29 -15.02
C VAL A 171 6.92 4.78 -15.32
N VAL A 172 6.94 5.12 -16.61
CA VAL A 172 6.71 6.48 -17.08
C VAL A 172 5.22 6.64 -17.35
N LEU A 173 4.61 7.61 -16.67
CA LEU A 173 3.20 7.93 -16.77
C LEU A 173 3.03 9.34 -17.38
N PRO A 174 1.91 9.60 -18.08
CA PRO A 174 1.61 10.95 -18.53
C PRO A 174 1.51 11.89 -17.32
N ALA A 175 2.02 13.11 -17.46
CA ALA A 175 1.79 14.14 -16.46
C ALA A 175 0.29 14.48 -16.44
N GLY A 176 -0.33 14.39 -15.25
CA GLY A 176 -1.68 14.90 -15.06
C GLY A 176 -1.70 16.42 -15.03
N GLU A 177 -2.86 17.01 -15.28
CA GLU A 177 -3.12 18.41 -14.91
C GLU A 177 -3.10 18.52 -13.38
N ASP A 178 -2.50 19.58 -12.84
CA ASP A 178 -2.59 19.89 -11.42
C ASP A 178 -4.08 20.07 -11.07
N GLN A 179 -4.64 19.13 -10.31
CA GLN A 179 -5.97 19.29 -9.73
C GLN A 179 -5.82 20.08 -8.44
N GLU A 180 -6.27 21.35 -8.45
CA GLU A 180 -6.39 22.21 -7.26
C GLU A 180 -7.42 21.69 -6.25
#